data_AF-A0A1Z4GQP6-F1
#
_entry.id   AF-A0A1Z4GQP6-F1
#
_cell.length_a   1.000
_cell.length_b   1.000
_cell.length_c   1.000
_cell.angle_alpha   90.00
_cell.angle_beta   90.00
_cell.angle_gamma   90.00
#
_symmetry.space_group_name_H-M   'P 1'
#
loop_
_entity.id
_entity.type
_entity.pdbx_description
1 polymer ?
#
loop_
_entity_poly.entity_id
_entity_poly.type
_entity_poly.pdbx_seq_one_letter_code
_entity_poly.pdbx_strand_id
1 'polypeptide(L)' 'MWNFFRHKRQQDSGNIAVDPICGMTVEKATALKSERDGQTYYFCSQSCLHTFESQPVG' A
#
# COMPACT_ATOMS: atom_id res chain seq x y z
N MET A 1 -30.89 24.83 12.06
CA MET A 1 -30.28 24.14 13.21
C MET A 1 -29.41 23.03 12.65
N TRP A 2 -28.10 23.15 12.82
CA TRP A 2 -27.06 22.18 12.41
C TRP A 2 -27.44 20.73 12.74
N ASN A 3 -27.17 19.79 11.81
CA ASN A 3 -26.42 18.55 12.09
C ASN A 3 -26.08 17.78 10.79
N PHE A 4 -25.07 18.32 10.08
CA PHE A 4 -23.85 17.62 9.68
C PHE A 4 -23.98 16.20 9.13
N PHE A 5 -23.98 16.14 7.81
CA PHE A 5 -23.28 15.14 7.00
C PHE A 5 -22.24 14.28 7.75
N ARG A 6 -22.30 12.99 7.42
CA ARG A 6 -21.17 12.05 7.32
C ARG A 6 -20.44 11.76 8.62
N HIS A 7 -20.62 10.56 9.18
CA HIS A 7 -19.52 9.73 9.65
C HIS A 7 -19.83 8.24 9.40
N LYS A 8 -19.81 7.84 8.11
CA LYS A 8 -19.33 6.49 7.80
C LYS A 8 -17.85 6.45 8.21
N ARG A 9 -17.55 6.15 9.48
CA ARG A 9 -16.28 5.52 9.85
C ARG A 9 -16.43 4.02 9.64
N GLN A 10 -16.60 3.65 8.39
CA GLN A 10 -16.39 2.28 7.94
C GLN A 10 -15.15 2.34 7.06
N GLN A 11 -14.28 1.32 7.17
CA GLN A 11 -13.28 0.91 6.18
C GLN A 11 -11.82 1.33 6.45
N ASP A 12 -11.18 0.78 7.48
CA ASP A 12 -9.70 0.70 7.54
C ASP A 12 -9.14 -0.72 7.41
N SER A 13 -9.98 -1.76 7.34
CA SER A 13 -9.51 -3.15 7.22
C SER A 13 -8.90 -3.50 5.86
N GLY A 14 -8.97 -2.60 4.87
CA GLY A 14 -8.41 -2.79 3.52
C GLY A 14 -7.29 -1.81 3.15
N ASN A 15 -6.97 -0.86 4.04
CA ASN A 15 -6.14 0.30 3.73
C ASN A 15 -4.65 0.11 4.06
N ILE A 16 -4.28 -1.04 4.65
CA ILE A 16 -2.90 -1.41 4.92
C ILE A 16 -2.44 -2.54 4.00
N ALA A 17 -1.16 -2.53 3.65
CA ALA A 17 -0.45 -3.55 2.87
C ALA A 17 0.88 -3.89 3.54
N VAL A 18 1.45 -5.03 3.20
CA VAL A 18 2.75 -5.47 3.71
C VAL A 18 3.76 -5.32 2.58
N ASP A 19 4.87 -4.65 2.87
CA ASP A 19 6.00 -4.52 1.95
C ASP A 19 6.70 -5.88 1.80
N PRO A 20 6.79 -6.45 0.58
CA PRO A 20 7.39 -7.77 0.36
C PRO A 20 8.91 -7.80 0.53
N ILE A 21 9.58 -6.63 0.57
CA ILE A 21 11.03 -6.51 0.71
C ILE A 21 11.45 -6.53 2.17
N CYS A 22 10.77 -5.73 3.00
CA CYS A 22 11.16 -5.54 4.41
C CYS A 22 10.15 -6.10 5.42
N GLY A 23 8.94 -6.49 4.99
CA GLY A 23 7.87 -6.98 5.86
C GLY A 23 7.14 -5.88 6.64
N MET A 24 7.41 -4.60 6.34
CA MET A 24 6.79 -3.49 7.04
C MET A 24 5.33 -3.30 6.61
N THR A 25 4.45 -2.98 7.56
CA THR A 25 3.05 -2.63 7.26
C THR A 25 2.98 -1.16 6.86
N VAL A 26 2.36 -0.88 5.71
CA VAL A 26 2.25 0.45 5.09
C VAL A 26 0.81 0.76 4.71
N GLU A 27 0.43 2.03 4.73
CA GLU A 27 -0.90 2.43 4.27
C GLU A 27 -0.96 2.54 2.75
N LYS A 28 -1.83 1.78 2.09
CA LYS A 28 -2.01 1.77 0.62
C LYS A 28 -2.35 3.14 0.04
N ALA A 29 -2.97 4.02 0.82
CA ALA A 29 -3.34 5.36 0.39
C ALA A 29 -2.12 6.28 0.19
N THR A 30 -1.04 6.05 0.94
CA THR A 30 0.17 6.89 0.96
C THR A 30 1.43 6.14 0.51
N ALA A 31 1.40 4.81 0.52
CA ALA A 31 2.50 3.96 0.12
C ALA A 31 2.76 4.01 -1.38
N LEU A 32 4.01 3.75 -1.74
CA LEU A 32 4.40 3.52 -3.12
C LEU A 32 3.83 2.18 -3.58
N LYS A 33 3.51 2.07 -4.86
CA LYS A 33 3.00 0.83 -5.45
C LYS A 33 3.66 0.55 -6.79
N SER A 34 3.82 -0.72 -7.11
CA SER A 34 4.29 -1.20 -8.41
C SER A 34 3.46 -2.41 -8.82
N GLU A 35 3.21 -2.55 -10.11
CA GLU A 35 2.44 -3.66 -10.67
C GLU A 35 3.40 -4.65 -11.32
N ARG A 36 3.37 -5.92 -10.89
CA ARG A 36 4.13 -7.01 -11.50
C ARG A 36 3.23 -8.23 -11.65
N ASP A 37 3.26 -8.85 -12.82
CA ASP A 37 2.49 -10.06 -13.13
C ASP A 37 0.98 -9.92 -12.88
N GLY A 38 0.45 -8.70 -13.07
CA GLY A 38 -0.96 -8.38 -12.80
C GLY A 38 -1.32 -8.21 -11.33
N GLN A 39 -0.32 -8.24 -10.43
CA GLN A 39 -0.49 -8.03 -8.99
C GLN A 39 0.10 -6.67 -8.58
N THR A 40 -0.68 -5.88 -7.85
CA THR A 40 -0.20 -4.64 -7.23
C THR A 40 0.50 -4.94 -5.91
N TYR A 41 1.74 -4.50 -5.77
CA TYR A 41 2.54 -4.54 -4.56
C TYR A 41 2.73 -3.15 -3.98
N TYR A 42 2.90 -3.05 -2.66
CA TYR A 42 3.04 -1.79 -1.95
C TYR A 42 4.36 -1.74 -1.19
N PHE A 43 4.98 -0.58 -1.10
CA PHE A 43 6.33 -0.39 -0.55
C PHE A 43 6.41 0.78 0.43
N CYS A 44 7.22 0.60 1.47
CA CYS A 44 7.44 1.62 2.50
C CYS A 44 8.30 2.78 2.01
N SER A 45 9.14 2.53 1.00
CA SER A 45 10.12 3.49 0.50
C SER A 45 10.50 3.23 -0.94
N GLN A 46 11.05 4.25 -1.60
CA GLN A 46 11.51 4.16 -2.99
C GLN A 46 12.61 3.10 -3.13
N SER A 47 13.46 2.95 -2.10
CA SER A 47 14.49 1.92 -2.06
C SER A 47 13.90 0.51 -2.14
N CYS A 48 12.84 0.22 -1.37
CA CYS A 48 12.17 -1.10 -1.42
C CYS A 48 11.51 -1.34 -2.78
N LEU A 49 10.85 -0.33 -3.36
CA LEU A 49 10.30 -0.42 -4.72
C LEU A 49 11.39 -0.73 -5.75
N HIS A 50 12.52 -0.01 -5.71
CA HIS A 50 13.62 -0.23 -6.66
C HIS A 50 14.27 -1.61 -6.50
N THR A 51 14.44 -2.07 -5.25
CA THR A 51 14.90 -3.44 -4.96
C THR A 51 13.92 -4.48 -5.50
N PHE A 52 12.62 -4.22 -5.41
CA PHE A 52 11.59 -5.10 -5.97
C PHE A 52 11.61 -5.15 -7.51
N GLU A 53 11.82 -4.02 -8.17
CA GLU A 53 11.90 -3.95 -9.63
C GLU A 53 13.20 -4.56 -10.16
N SER A 54 14.31 -4.40 -9.43
CA SER A 54 15.63 -4.93 -9.79
C SER A 54 15.78 -6.42 -9.55
N GLN A 55 14.90 -7.03 -8.73
CA GLN A 55 14.91 -8.47 -8.52
C GLN A 55 14.40 -9.20 -9.78
N PRO A 56 15.19 -10.15 -10.33
CA PRO A 56 14.69 -11.04 -11.37
C PRO A 56 13.70 -12.02 -10.75
N VAL A 57 12.52 -12.16 -11.37
CA VAL A 57 11.59 -13.25 -11.06
C VAL A 57 12.18 -14.52 -11.66
N GLY A 58 12.78 -15.35 -10.81
CA GLY A 58 13.39 -16.63 -11.19
C GLY A 58 12.37 -17.74 -11.32
#